data_AF-A0A450X667-F1
#
_entry.id   AF-A0A450X667-F1
#
_cell.length_a   1.000
_cell.length_b   1.000
_cell.length_c   1.000
_cell.angle_alpha   90.00
_cell.angle_beta   90.00
_cell.angle_gamma   90.00
#
_symmetry.space_group_name_H-M   'P 1'
#
loop_
_entity.id
_entity.type
_entity.pdbx_description
1 polymer ?
#
loop_
_entity_poly.entity_id
_entity_poly.type
_entity_poly.pdbx_seq_one_letter_code
_entity_poly.pdbx_strand_id
1 'polypeptide(L)' 'MNNFSSSATSPDRDEYPKVTQADLDRARFRVGLQPEPRRQRITLSLDINLIEYFKSKAGEQGYRTL' A
#
# COMPACT_ATOMS: atom_id res chain seq x y z
N MET A 1 -34.45 8.90 -13.01
CA MET A 1 -34.05 9.06 -11.59
C MET A 1 -34.79 8.00 -10.78
N ASN A 2 -34.08 7.03 -10.20
CA ASN A 2 -34.67 6.12 -9.21
C ASN A 2 -33.85 6.18 -7.90
N ASN A 3 -34.43 6.93 -6.98
CA ASN A 3 -34.51 6.78 -5.53
C ASN A 3 -33.38 6.01 -4.82
N PHE A 4 -32.53 6.78 -4.15
CA PHE A 4 -31.70 6.46 -2.98
C PHE A 4 -31.84 5.03 -2.44
N SER A 5 -30.99 4.13 -2.92
CA SER A 5 -30.69 2.87 -2.25
C SER A 5 -29.73 3.13 -1.09
N SER A 6 -30.24 3.69 0.00
CA SER A 6 -29.51 3.77 1.27
C SER A 6 -29.98 2.65 2.18
N SER A 7 -29.27 1.53 2.20
CA SER A 7 -29.49 0.47 3.17
C SER A 7 -29.02 0.95 4.55
N ALA A 8 -29.89 0.85 5.57
CA ALA A 8 -29.56 1.18 6.96
C ALA A 8 -28.30 0.42 7.42
N THR A 9 -27.31 1.13 7.98
CA THR A 9 -26.15 0.53 8.64
C THR A 9 -26.61 -0.34 9.80
N SER A 10 -26.88 -1.62 9.54
CA SER A 10 -27.06 -2.61 10.60
C SER A 10 -25.81 -2.55 11.49
N PRO A 11 -25.95 -2.50 12.82
CA PRO A 11 -24.81 -2.55 13.73
C PRO A 11 -24.10 -3.91 13.69
N ASP A 12 -24.76 -4.93 13.12
CA ASP A 12 -24.27 -6.29 12.92
C ASP A 12 -23.78 -6.49 11.47
N ARG A 13 -23.09 -5.48 10.93
CA ARG A 13 -22.68 -5.42 9.52
C ARG A 13 -21.36 -6.12 9.19
N ASP A 14 -20.65 -6.58 10.21
CA ASP A 14 -19.38 -7.27 10.02
C ASP A 14 -19.59 -8.78 10.21
N GLU A 15 -20.51 -9.35 9.42
CA GLU A 15 -20.63 -10.80 9.20
C GLU A 15 -19.37 -11.37 8.50
N TYR A 16 -18.51 -10.48 8.00
CA TYR A 16 -17.22 -10.84 7.44
C TYR A 16 -16.22 -11.21 8.54
N PRO A 17 -15.45 -12.30 8.35
CA PRO A 17 -14.40 -12.66 9.30
C PRO A 17 -13.40 -11.51 9.40
N LYS A 18 -12.91 -11.28 10.62
CA LYS A 18 -11.84 -10.31 10.87
C LYS A 18 -10.63 -10.69 10.02
N VAL A 19 -10.10 -9.72 9.28
CA VAL A 19 -8.87 -9.90 8.51
C VAL A 19 -7.74 -10.24 9.49
N THR A 20 -7.16 -11.43 9.33
CA THR A 20 -6.06 -11.91 10.15
C THR A 20 -4.73 -11.61 9.48
N GLN A 21 -3.64 -11.67 10.24
CA GLN A 21 -2.28 -11.56 9.69
C GLN A 21 -2.02 -12.65 8.64
N ALA A 22 -2.52 -13.87 8.86
CA ALA A 22 -2.42 -14.97 7.91
C ALA A 22 -3.13 -14.70 6.57
N ASP A 23 -4.13 -13.82 6.55
CA ASP A 23 -4.80 -13.40 5.30
C ASP A 23 -3.91 -12.43 4.51
N LEU A 24 -3.23 -11.52 5.19
CA LEU A 24 -2.27 -10.60 4.58
C LEU A 24 -1.03 -11.32 4.06
N ASP A 25 -0.52 -12.29 4.83
CA ASP A 25 0.68 -13.06 4.46
C ASP A 25 0.44 -13.91 3.19
N ARG A 26 -0.80 -14.37 2.98
CA ARG A 26 -1.22 -15.11 1.78
C ARG A 26 -1.55 -14.20 0.60
N ALA A 27 -1.66 -12.88 0.79
CA ALA A 27 -2.07 -11.97 -0.25
C ALA A 27 -1.06 -11.92 -1.41
N ARG A 28 -1.57 -11.96 -2.65
CA ARG A 28 -0.78 -11.81 -3.88
C ARG A 28 -1.18 -10.54 -4.62
N PHE A 29 -0.20 -9.76 -5.04
CA PHE A 29 -0.45 -8.61 -5.90
C PHE A 29 -0.86 -9.09 -7.29
N ARG A 30 -1.97 -8.56 -7.81
CA ARG A 30 -2.53 -8.94 -9.09
C ARG A 30 -3.00 -7.70 -9.85
N VAL A 31 -2.80 -7.71 -11.17
CA VAL A 31 -3.35 -6.72 -12.11
C VAL A 31 -4.16 -7.49 -13.14
N GLY A 32 -5.43 -7.10 -13.37
CA GLY A 32 -6.31 -7.85 -14.28
C GLY A 32 -6.50 -9.32 -13.90
N LEU A 33 -6.54 -9.63 -12.59
CA LEU A 33 -6.58 -10.99 -12.04
C LEU A 33 -5.33 -11.85 -12.32
N GLN A 34 -4.26 -11.30 -12.91
CA GLN A 34 -3.01 -12.02 -13.11
C GLN A 34 -1.99 -11.66 -12.01
N PRO A 35 -1.25 -12.63 -11.43
CA PRO A 35 -0.18 -12.33 -10.50
C PRO A 35 0.89 -11.46 -11.15
N GLU A 36 1.26 -10.35 -10.51
CA GLU A 36 2.21 -9.38 -11.06
C GLU A 36 3.40 -9.19 -10.10
N PRO A 37 4.64 -9.07 -10.59
CA PRO A 37 5.78 -8.72 -9.75
C PRO A 37 5.60 -7.35 -9.07
N ARG A 38 5.77 -7.31 -7.75
CA ARG A 38 5.65 -6.07 -6.94
C ARG A 38 6.85 -5.12 -7.04
N ARG A 39 7.90 -5.47 -7.80
CA ARG A 39 9.12 -4.66 -7.90
C ARG A 39 9.07 -3.77 -9.13
N GLN A 40 8.65 -2.53 -8.94
CA GLN A 40 8.82 -1.48 -9.92
C GLN A 40 10.01 -0.61 -9.52
N ARG A 41 11.00 -0.53 -10.40
CA ARG A 41 12.09 0.43 -10.27
C ARG A 41 11.70 1.68 -11.03
N ILE A 42 11.43 2.75 -10.29
CA ILE A 42 11.09 4.05 -10.87
C ILE A 42 12.26 5.02 -10.66
N THR A 43 12.51 5.86 -11.67
CA THR A 43 13.46 6.96 -11.58
C THR A 43 12.68 8.22 -11.24
N LEU A 44 12.95 8.82 -10.09
CA LEU A 44 12.33 10.06 -9.64
C LEU A 44 13.42 11.13 -9.50
N SER A 45 13.17 12.31 -10.04
CA SER A 45 14.00 13.49 -9.79
C SER A 45 13.65 14.05 -8.41
N LEU A 46 14.63 14.12 -7.52
CA LEU A 46 14.48 14.69 -6.18
C LEU A 46 15.24 16.01 -6.09
N ASP A 47 14.70 16.95 -5.32
CA ASP A 47 15.38 18.20 -4.96
C ASP A 47 16.65 17.89 -4.16
N ILE A 48 17.68 18.70 -4.34
CA ILE A 48 18.97 18.54 -3.67
C ILE A 48 18.84 18.61 -2.14
N ASN A 49 17.98 19.47 -1.62
CA ASN A 49 17.78 19.62 -0.18
C ASN A 49 17.19 18.33 0.44
N LEU A 50 16.33 17.66 -0.30
CA LEU A 50 15.73 16.40 0.12
C LEU A 50 16.77 15.27 0.13
N ILE A 51 17.62 15.22 -0.91
CA ILE A 51 18.72 14.25 -0.99
C ILE A 51 19.70 14.43 0.18
N GLU A 52 20.04 15.67 0.53
CA GLU A 52 20.95 15.99 1.65
C GLU A 52 20.36 15.59 3.01
N TYR A 53 19.06 15.84 3.23
CA TYR A 53 18.38 15.38 4.44
C TYR A 53 18.52 13.87 4.63
N PHE A 54 18.20 13.08 3.61
CA PHE A 54 18.30 11.61 3.70
C PHE A 54 19.74 11.11 3.78
N LYS A 55 20.70 11.79 3.14
CA LYS A 55 22.13 11.53 3.32
C LYS A 55 22.55 11.69 4.78
N SER A 56 22.08 12.75 5.46
CA SER A 56 22.40 13.00 6.87
C SER A 56 21.78 11.97 7.82
N LYS A 57 20.67 11.34 7.41
CA LYS A 57 19.95 10.32 8.18
C LYS A 57 20.42 8.90 7.88
N ALA A 58 21.11 8.70 6.77
CA ALA A 58 21.65 7.42 6.41
C ALA A 58 22.91 7.13 7.23
N GLY A 59 22.94 5.96 7.88
CA GLY A 59 24.18 5.41 8.46
C GLY A 59 25.13 4.87 7.38
N GLU A 60 25.97 3.90 7.74
CA GLU A 60 27.04 3.39 6.86
C GLU A 60 26.56 2.80 5.52
N GLN A 61 25.32 2.33 5.43
CA GLN A 61 24.76 1.73 4.20
C GLN A 61 24.29 2.75 3.15
N GLY A 62 24.29 4.05 3.48
CA GLY A 62 23.89 5.12 2.57
C GLY A 62 22.38 5.22 2.33
N TYR A 63 21.96 6.36 1.78
CA TYR A 63 20.54 6.74 1.60
C TYR A 63 19.83 6.00 0.45
N ARG A 64 20.56 5.18 -0.30
CA ARG A 64 20.06 4.45 -1.48
C ARG A 64 19.34 3.15 -1.10
N THR A 65 19.51 2.68 0.13
CA THR A 65 18.91 1.45 0.68
C THR A 65 17.84 1.71 1.74
N LEU A 66 17.51 2.98 2.01
CA LEU A 66 16.35 3.36 2.81
C LEU A 66 15.03 3.10 2.05
#